data_AF-A0A9D5SBN8-F1
#
_entry.id   AF-A0A9D5SBN8-F1
#
_cell.length_a   1.000
_cell.length_b   1.000
_cell.length_c   1.000
_cell.angle_alpha   90.00
_cell.angle_beta   90.00
_cell.angle_gamma   90.00
#
_symmetry.space_group_name_H-M   'P 1'
#
loop_
_entity.id
_entity.type
_entity.pdbx_description
1 polymer ?
#
loop_
_entity_poly.entity_id
_entity_poly.type
_entity_poly.pdbx_seq_one_letter_code
_entity_poly.pdbx_strand_id
1 'polypeptide(L)'
;MPSIKNLEMAAAVSSYKNITVKKSWFSTKVIYTPTQSPVKVIIQEYSPAEGDRLERLLNMPLDRMAAEIQQNGKPAPAQIGHYRLEACLSDDRQFCTLQLFRFVDFKNSAVFEPRIYEGIDAERIAQIL
;
A
#
# COMPACT_ATOMS: atom_id res chain seq x y z
N MET A 1 7.32 2.41 14.41
CA MET A 1 6.72 1.62 13.32
C MET A 1 5.29 2.08 13.13
N PRO A 2 4.86 2.34 11.89
CA PRO A 2 3.47 2.60 11.60
C PRO A 2 2.61 1.40 12.02
N SER A 3 1.41 1.67 12.52
CA SER A 3 0.45 0.66 12.93
C SER A 3 -0.77 0.73 12.02
N ILE A 4 -1.42 -0.40 11.76
CA ILE A 4 -2.61 -0.45 10.88
C ILE A 4 -3.70 0.52 11.35
N LYS A 5 -3.81 0.77 12.66
CA LYS A 5 -4.78 1.70 13.25
C LYS A 5 -4.56 3.17 12.86
N ASN A 6 -3.38 3.50 12.33
CA ASN A 6 -3.03 4.86 11.88
C ASN A 6 -3.31 5.06 10.39
N LEU A 7 -3.82 4.05 9.69
CA LEU A 7 -4.14 4.11 8.27
C LEU A 7 -5.60 4.53 8.08
N GLU A 8 -5.85 5.32 7.05
CA GLU A 8 -7.22 5.65 6.64
C GLU A 8 -7.95 4.38 6.15
N MET A 9 -7.21 3.47 5.49
CA MET A 9 -7.74 2.18 5.02
C MET A 9 -7.86 1.11 6.11
N ALA A 10 -7.60 1.41 7.40
CA ALA A 10 -7.55 0.42 8.47
C ALA A 10 -8.80 -0.47 8.55
N ALA A 11 -9.98 0.12 8.34
CA ALA A 11 -11.26 -0.60 8.39
C ALA A 11 -11.41 -1.60 7.22
N ALA A 12 -11.01 -1.21 6.01
CA ALA A 12 -11.05 -2.08 4.84
C ALA A 12 -10.13 -3.29 5.02
N VAL A 13 -8.91 -3.06 5.52
CA VAL A 13 -7.96 -4.14 5.77
C VAL A 13 -8.43 -5.06 6.90
N SER A 14 -8.93 -4.49 8.00
CA SER A 14 -9.34 -5.27 9.19
C SER A 14 -10.61 -6.09 8.96
N SER A 15 -11.45 -5.71 8.00
CA SER A 15 -12.68 -6.43 7.64
C SER A 15 -12.49 -7.41 6.48
N TYR A 16 -11.30 -7.44 5.86
CA TYR A 16 -11.03 -8.35 4.76
C TYR A 16 -10.99 -9.80 5.22
N LYS A 17 -11.75 -10.67 4.53
CA LYS A 17 -11.99 -12.08 4.93
C LYS A 17 -10.72 -12.91 5.19
N ASN A 18 -9.63 -12.59 4.49
CA ASN A 18 -8.36 -13.32 4.57
C ASN A 18 -7.34 -12.63 5.50
N ILE A 19 -7.79 -11.66 6.31
CA ILE A 19 -6.97 -10.98 7.30
C ILE A 19 -7.45 -11.33 8.71
N THR A 20 -6.51 -11.71 9.56
CA THR A 20 -6.73 -11.87 10.99
C THR A 20 -5.98 -10.80 11.77
N VAL A 21 -6.71 -10.01 12.55
CA VAL A 21 -6.14 -9.02 13.47
C VAL A 21 -6.09 -9.62 14.88
N LYS A 22 -4.88 -9.94 15.37
CA LYS A 22 -4.65 -10.46 16.72
C LYS A 22 -4.20 -9.33 17.63
N LYS A 23 -5.01 -8.99 18.63
CA LYS A 23 -4.64 -8.06 19.70
C LYS A 23 -3.97 -8.83 20.84
N SER A 24 -2.85 -8.29 21.32
CA SER A 24 -2.15 -8.73 22.53
C SER A 24 -1.96 -7.54 23.46
N TRP A 25 -1.62 -7.79 24.73
CA TRP A 25 -1.47 -6.75 25.76
C TRP A 25 -0.51 -5.62 25.38
N PHE A 26 0.45 -5.87 24.48
CA PHE A 26 1.48 -4.90 24.07
C PHE A 26 1.53 -4.62 22.56
N SER A 27 0.78 -5.34 21.73
CA SER A 27 0.85 -5.15 20.27
C SER A 27 -0.40 -5.64 19.52
N THR A 28 -0.65 -5.04 18.36
CA THR A 28 -1.62 -5.56 17.37
C THR A 28 -0.85 -6.18 16.22
N LYS A 29 -1.08 -7.46 15.95
CA LYS A 29 -0.50 -8.17 14.81
C LYS A 29 -1.58 -8.38 13.75
N VAL A 30 -1.21 -8.15 12.49
CA VAL A 30 -2.06 -8.40 11.33
C VAL A 30 -1.44 -9.57 10.58
N ILE A 31 -2.24 -10.59 10.28
CA ILE A 31 -1.80 -11.83 9.66
C ILE A 31 -2.64 -12.07 8.41
N TYR A 32 -1.98 -12.39 7.30
CA TYR A 32 -2.63 -12.90 6.10
C TYR A 32 -2.91 -14.40 6.30
N THR A 33 -4.19 -14.76 6.44
CA THR A 33 -4.65 -16.08 6.89
C THR A 33 -4.23 -17.23 5.98
N PRO A 34 -4.29 -17.12 4.63
CA PRO A 34 -3.96 -18.24 3.74
C PRO A 34 -2.55 -18.79 3.91
N THR A 35 -1.58 -17.95 4.26
CA THR A 35 -0.17 -18.35 4.40
C THR A 35 0.38 -18.12 5.81
N GLN A 36 -0.44 -17.58 6.71
CA GLN A 36 -0.07 -17.18 8.07
C GLN A 36 1.05 -16.14 8.14
N SER A 37 1.27 -15.42 7.03
CA SER A 37 2.33 -14.43 6.91
C SER A 37 1.98 -13.14 7.66
N PRO A 38 2.91 -12.56 8.45
CA PRO A 38 2.72 -11.24 9.04
C PRO A 38 2.53 -10.17 7.98
N VAL A 39 1.67 -9.20 8.26
CA VAL A 39 1.41 -8.04 7.41
C VAL A 39 2.02 -6.79 8.03
N LYS A 40 2.86 -6.11 7.26
CA LYS A 40 3.57 -4.88 7.64
C LYS A 40 2.91 -3.66 7.02
N VAL A 41 2.94 -2.56 7.75
CA VAL A 41 2.47 -1.25 7.26
C VAL A 41 3.63 -0.47 6.65
N ILE A 42 3.40 0.09 5.47
CA ILE A 42 4.32 0.97 4.74
C ILE A 42 3.59 2.28 4.51
N ILE A 43 4.26 3.39 4.82
CA ILE A 43 3.79 4.75 4.52
C ILE A 43 4.93 5.47 3.81
N GLN A 44 4.67 5.97 2.61
CA GLN A 44 5.64 6.70 1.80
C GLN A 44 5.01 8.00 1.30
N GLU A 45 5.79 9.07 1.31
CA GLU A 45 5.39 10.35 0.74
C GLU A 45 6.13 10.59 -0.56
N TYR A 46 5.53 11.34 -1.48
CA TYR A 46 6.10 11.63 -2.80
C TYR A 46 5.93 13.10 -3.17
N SER A 47 6.94 13.64 -3.86
CA SER A 47 6.83 14.94 -4.52
C SER A 47 5.68 14.94 -5.53
N PRO A 48 5.20 16.11 -6.00
CA PRO A 48 4.15 16.16 -7.02
C PRO A 48 4.48 15.33 -8.27
N ALA A 49 5.69 15.46 -8.81
CA ALA A 49 6.10 14.76 -10.03
C ALA A 49 6.18 13.23 -9.84
N GLU A 50 6.76 12.77 -8.73
CA GLU A 50 6.85 11.33 -8.43
C GLU A 50 5.48 10.74 -8.06
N GLY A 51 4.63 11.52 -7.40
CA GLY A 51 3.25 11.14 -7.08
C GLY A 51 2.36 11.02 -8.32
N ASP A 52 2.47 11.95 -9.27
CA ASP A 52 1.76 11.85 -10.56
C ASP A 52 2.27 10.65 -11.39
N ARG A 53 3.56 10.31 -11.27
CA ARG A 53 4.12 9.08 -11.86
C ARG A 53 3.58 7.83 -11.17
N LEU A 54 3.53 7.83 -9.83
CA LEU A 54 2.97 6.75 -9.03
C LEU A 54 1.50 6.50 -9.38
N GLU A 55 0.68 7.55 -9.46
CA GLU A 55 -0.73 7.45 -9.82
C GLU A 55 -0.90 6.82 -11.22
N ARG A 56 -0.09 7.22 -12.20
CA ARG A 56 -0.10 6.61 -13.54
C ARG A 56 0.25 5.12 -13.50
N LEU A 57 1.28 4.74 -12.74
CA LEU A 57 1.69 3.35 -12.54
C LEU A 57 0.60 2.51 -11.87
N LEU A 58 -0.11 3.06 -10.90
CA LEU A 58 -1.18 2.37 -10.18
C LEU A 58 -2.47 2.21 -11.02
N ASN A 59 -2.63 2.99 -12.08
CA ASN A 59 -3.81 2.94 -12.96
C ASN A 59 -3.59 2.16 -14.27
N MET A 60 -2.40 1.63 -14.51
CA MET A 60 -2.14 0.75 -15.66
C MET A 60 -2.23 -0.74 -15.28
N PRO A 61 -2.35 -1.66 -16.26
CA PRO A 61 -2.32 -3.10 -15.99
C PRO A 61 -1.03 -3.53 -15.26
N LEU A 62 -1.14 -4.44 -14.29
CA LEU A 62 -0.03 -4.81 -13.40
C LEU A 62 1.21 -5.34 -14.14
N ASP A 63 1.03 -6.09 -15.23
CA ASP A 63 2.15 -6.55 -16.06
C ASP A 63 2.91 -5.40 -16.72
N ARG A 64 2.18 -4.37 -17.18
CA ARG A 64 2.80 -3.17 -17.76
C ARG A 64 3.47 -2.33 -16.69
N MET A 65 2.85 -2.20 -15.52
CA MET A 65 3.44 -1.51 -14.37
C MET A 65 4.76 -2.16 -13.95
N ALA A 66 4.79 -3.49 -13.81
CA ALA A 66 6.00 -4.22 -13.44
C ALA A 66 7.11 -4.02 -14.49
N ALA A 67 6.79 -4.10 -15.79
CA ALA A 67 7.75 -3.84 -16.85
C ALA A 67 8.30 -2.39 -16.81
N GLU A 68 7.43 -1.41 -16.59
CA GLU A 68 7.81 0.00 -16.49
C GLU A 68 8.72 0.26 -15.27
N ILE A 69 8.43 -0.36 -14.12
CA ILE A 69 9.29 -0.28 -12.93
C ILE A 69 10.66 -0.95 -13.19
N GLN A 70 10.68 -2.10 -13.88
CA GLN A 70 11.92 -2.78 -14.19
C GLN A 70 12.82 -1.95 -15.13
N GLN A 71 12.22 -1.23 -16.08
CA GLN A 71 12.96 -0.42 -17.05
C GLN A 71 13.38 0.94 -16.49
N ASN A 72 12.46 1.61 -15.79
CA ASN A 72 12.61 3.03 -15.43
C ASN A 72 12.72 3.25 -13.91
N GLY A 73 12.76 2.19 -13.11
CA GLY A 73 12.76 2.24 -11.65
C GLY A 73 11.38 2.60 -11.06
N LYS A 74 11.23 2.40 -9.75
CA LYS A 74 10.02 2.85 -9.02
C LYS A 74 10.08 4.35 -8.69
N PRO A 75 8.93 5.00 -8.43
CA PRO A 75 8.92 6.38 -7.97
C PRO A 75 9.71 6.58 -6.67
N ALA A 76 10.46 7.68 -6.59
CA ALA A 76 11.32 7.96 -5.45
C ALA A 76 10.53 8.64 -4.31
N PRO A 77 10.56 8.09 -3.07
CA PRO A 77 9.95 8.76 -1.92
C PRO A 77 10.62 10.10 -1.62
N ALA A 78 9.84 11.04 -1.07
CA ALA A 78 10.28 12.32 -0.57
C ALA A 78 10.09 12.41 0.96
N GLN A 79 10.82 13.31 1.63
CA GLN A 79 10.61 13.58 3.06
C GLN A 79 9.33 14.37 3.34
N ILE A 80 8.91 15.21 2.38
CA ILE A 80 7.69 16.00 2.43
C ILE A 80 7.04 15.87 1.06
N GLY A 81 5.87 15.23 1.04
CA GLY A 81 5.18 14.92 -0.21
C GLY A 81 3.80 15.55 -0.32
N HIS A 82 3.40 15.84 -1.55
CA HIS A 82 2.01 16.16 -1.89
C HIS A 82 1.17 14.91 -2.09
N TYR A 83 1.81 13.74 -2.15
CA TYR A 83 1.15 12.45 -2.19
C TYR A 83 1.60 11.60 -1.02
N ARG A 84 0.68 10.81 -0.47
CA ARG A 84 0.94 9.82 0.57
C ARG A 84 0.39 8.48 0.12
N LEU A 85 1.26 7.49 -0.03
CA LEU A 85 0.89 6.09 -0.24
C LEU A 85 0.87 5.38 1.11
N GLU A 86 -0.27 4.79 1.43
CA GLU A 86 -0.40 3.83 2.52
C GLU A 86 -0.51 2.43 1.93
N ALA A 87 0.26 1.48 2.45
CA ALA A 87 0.19 0.08 2.05
C ALA A 87 0.27 -0.86 3.25
N CYS A 88 -0.41 -2.01 3.17
CA CYS A 88 -0.11 -3.17 4.00
C CYS A 88 0.34 -4.33 3.11
N LEU A 89 1.51 -4.90 3.41
CA LEU A 89 2.13 -5.96 2.62
C LEU A 89 2.45 -7.15 3.52
N SER A 90 2.05 -8.35 3.11
CA SER A 90 2.46 -9.58 3.79
C SER A 90 3.94 -9.90 3.51
N ASP A 91 4.61 -10.52 4.48
CA ASP A 91 6.05 -10.85 4.37
C ASP A 91 6.39 -11.78 3.19
N ASP A 92 5.44 -12.63 2.80
CA ASP A 92 5.55 -13.51 1.62
C ASP A 92 5.09 -12.87 0.30
N ARG A 93 4.67 -11.59 0.35
CA ARG A 93 4.15 -10.82 -0.79
C ARG A 93 2.93 -11.42 -1.47
N GLN A 94 2.19 -12.32 -0.82
CA GLN A 94 0.96 -12.91 -1.32
C GLN A 94 -0.29 -12.08 -1.00
N PHE A 95 -0.16 -11.01 -0.23
CA PHE A 95 -1.21 -10.05 0.07
C PHE A 95 -0.66 -8.63 0.06
N CYS A 96 -1.34 -7.74 -0.66
CA CYS A 96 -1.07 -6.31 -0.60
C CYS A 96 -2.38 -5.54 -0.66
N THR A 97 -2.51 -4.53 0.20
CA THR A 97 -3.55 -3.51 0.11
C THR A 97 -2.88 -2.16 0.08
N LEU A 98 -3.38 -1.24 -0.74
CA LEU A 98 -2.85 0.11 -0.79
C LEU A 98 -3.92 1.16 -1.06
N GLN A 99 -3.61 2.39 -0.63
CA GLN A 99 -4.42 3.58 -0.90
C GLN A 99 -3.50 4.78 -1.11
N LEU A 100 -3.76 5.54 -2.18
CA LEU A 100 -3.04 6.77 -2.49
C LEU A 100 -3.88 7.97 -2.10
N PHE A 101 -3.25 8.92 -1.43
CA PHE A 101 -3.82 10.22 -1.07
C PHE A 101 -3.04 11.33 -1.76
N ARG A 102 -3.76 12.40 -2.08
CA ARG A 102 -3.19 13.66 -2.56
C ARG A 102 -3.55 14.78 -1.61
N PHE A 103 -2.58 15.61 -1.27
CA PHE A 103 -2.77 16.81 -0.47
C PHE A 103 -3.23 17.96 -1.37
N VAL A 104 -4.50 18.34 -1.22
CA VAL A 104 -5.16 19.43 -1.96
C VAL A 104 -6.00 20.23 -0.97
N ASP A 105 -5.99 21.56 -1.07
CA ASP A 105 -6.78 22.45 -0.21
C ASP A 105 -6.62 22.19 1.30
N PHE A 106 -5.36 21.99 1.73
CA PHE A 106 -4.98 21.70 3.11
C PHE A 106 -5.55 20.39 3.69
N LYS A 107 -5.99 19.46 2.82
CA LYS A 107 -6.55 18.17 3.21
C LYS A 107 -5.96 17.04 2.38
N ASN A 108 -5.82 15.87 2.99
CA ASN A 108 -5.54 14.64 2.24
C ASN A 108 -6.86 14.12 1.67
N SER A 109 -6.94 14.03 0.35
CA SER A 109 -8.06 13.44 -0.37
C SER A 109 -7.61 12.12 -0.98
N ALA A 110 -8.43 11.08 -0.83
CA ALA A 110 -8.16 9.80 -1.46
C ALA A 110 -8.21 9.95 -2.99
N VAL A 111 -7.18 9.47 -3.68
CA VAL A 111 -7.16 9.38 -5.15
C VAL A 111 -8.06 8.23 -5.61
N PHE A 112 -8.10 7.16 -4.82
CA PHE A 112 -8.99 6.01 -5.01
C PHE A 112 -9.29 5.31 -3.68
N GLU A 113 -10.33 4.48 -3.67
CA GLU A 113 -10.67 3.59 -2.56
C GLU A 113 -9.61 2.50 -2.36
N PRO A 114 -9.45 1.94 -1.14
CA PRO A 114 -8.46 0.89 -0.87
C PRO A 114 -8.53 -0.25 -1.89
N ARG A 115 -7.41 -0.54 -2.54
CA ARG A 115 -7.29 -1.64 -3.51
C ARG A 115 -6.59 -2.81 -2.86
N ILE A 116 -7.17 -4.00 -2.97
CA ILE A 116 -6.68 -5.24 -2.34
C ILE A 116 -6.26 -6.21 -3.45
N TYR A 117 -5.09 -6.79 -3.28
CA TYR A 117 -4.44 -7.72 -4.20
C TYR A 117 -4.01 -8.98 -3.43
N GLU A 118 -4.16 -10.14 -4.07
CA GLU A 118 -3.73 -11.43 -3.54
C GLU A 118 -2.92 -12.19 -4.59
N GLY A 119 -2.07 -13.12 -4.14
CA GLY A 119 -1.30 -14.00 -5.02
C GLY A 119 -0.32 -13.24 -5.91
N ILE A 120 -0.29 -13.60 -7.20
CA ILE A 120 0.63 -13.00 -8.17
C ILE A 120 0.43 -11.49 -8.34
N ASP A 121 -0.80 -11.00 -8.18
CA ASP A 121 -1.08 -9.58 -8.30
C ASP A 121 -0.55 -8.79 -7.10
N ALA A 122 -0.55 -9.40 -5.91
CA ALA A 122 0.10 -8.84 -4.74
C ALA A 122 1.63 -8.75 -4.92
N GLU A 123 2.23 -9.76 -5.54
CA GLU A 123 3.66 -9.76 -5.85
C GLU A 123 4.03 -8.67 -6.86
N ARG A 124 3.22 -8.50 -7.92
CA ARG A 124 3.41 -7.45 -8.92
C ARG A 124 3.26 -6.07 -8.34
N ILE A 125 2.18 -5.81 -7.59
CA ILE A 125 1.94 -4.49 -7.01
C ILE A 125 3.00 -4.14 -5.95
N ALA A 126 3.53 -5.12 -5.22
CA ALA A 126 4.58 -4.88 -4.23
C ALA A 126 5.88 -4.30 -4.82
N GLN A 127 6.09 -4.39 -6.14
CA GLN A 127 7.27 -3.80 -6.80
C GLN A 127 7.28 -2.26 -6.76
N ILE A 128 6.11 -1.62 -6.53
CA ILE A 128 6.01 -0.17 -6.41
C ILE A 128 6.43 0.35 -5.02
N LEU A 129 6.47 -0.53 -4.01
CA LEU A 129 6.74 -0.22 -2.60
C LEU A 129 8.24 -0.22 -2.31
#